data_AF-A0A2V8M612-F1
#
_entry.id   AF-A0A2V8M612-F1
#
_cell.length_a   1.000
_cell.length_b   1.000
_cell.length_c   1.000
_cell.angle_alpha   90.00
_cell.angle_beta   90.00
_cell.angle_gamma   90.00
#
_symmetry.space_group_name_H-M   'P 1'
#
loop_
_entity.id
_entity.type
_entity.pdbx_description
1 polymer ?
#
loop_
_entity_poly.entity_id
_entity_poly.type
_entity_poly.pdbx_seq_one_letter_code
_entity_poly.pdbx_strand_id
1 'polypeptide(L)'
;MRTGKSSSENWTRLQSLVASGAWQSEALQWQAVSEKCKQLIDRFGAKFKAGTLDTLHVAHALHSGCTRFLSFDRDSNARVLAVNCRLKVYPELSAREKARVVK
;
A
#
# COMPACT_ATOMS: atom_id res chain seq x y z
N MET A 1 -12.18 -16.94 9.29
CA MET A 1 -12.18 -15.45 9.33
C MET A 1 -11.48 -15.04 10.62
N ARG A 2 -10.32 -14.37 10.58
CA ARG A 2 -9.64 -13.90 11.79
C ARG A 2 -10.26 -12.56 12.19
N THR A 3 -11.25 -12.58 13.08
CA THR A 3 -11.80 -11.38 13.68
C THR A 3 -11.03 -11.07 14.97
N GLY A 4 -10.49 -9.86 15.10
CA GLY A 4 -9.88 -9.40 16.33
C GLY A 4 -10.94 -9.29 17.43
N LYS A 5 -10.57 -9.60 18.69
CA LYS A 5 -11.44 -9.34 19.83
C LYS A 5 -11.29 -7.87 20.24
N SER A 6 -12.39 -7.13 20.27
CA SER A 6 -12.44 -5.75 20.75
C SER A 6 -12.06 -5.59 22.23
N SER A 7 -11.99 -6.69 22.98
CA SER A 7 -11.51 -6.72 24.37
C SER A 7 -10.04 -7.12 24.51
N SER A 8 -9.30 -7.29 23.41
CA SER A 8 -7.89 -7.65 23.49
C SER A 8 -7.02 -6.47 23.94
N GLU A 9 -5.93 -6.76 24.67
CA GLU A 9 -4.94 -5.77 25.09
C GLU A 9 -4.42 -4.92 23.92
N ASN A 10 -4.20 -5.55 22.76
CA ASN A 10 -3.77 -4.87 21.54
C ASN A 10 -4.81 -3.85 21.04
N TRP A 11 -6.10 -4.16 21.16
CA TRP A 11 -7.17 -3.23 20.77
C TRP A 11 -7.25 -2.04 21.72
N THR A 12 -7.19 -2.28 23.03
CA THR A 12 -7.16 -1.22 24.05
C THR A 12 -5.94 -0.30 23.86
N ARG A 13 -4.77 -0.88 23.57
CA ARG A 13 -3.54 -0.12 23.27
C ARG A 13 -3.71 0.75 22.02
N LEU A 14 -4.28 0.19 20.95
CA LEU A 14 -4.56 0.95 19.73
C LEU A 14 -5.49 2.15 20.01
N GLN A 15 -6.58 1.93 20.74
CA GLN A 15 -7.50 3.00 21.12
C GLN A 15 -6.82 4.09 21.95
N SER A 16 -5.95 3.71 22.90
CA SER A 16 -5.17 4.67 23.70
C SER A 16 -4.22 5.51 22.83
N LEU A 17 -3.54 4.89 21.85
CA LEU A 17 -2.64 5.60 20.94
C LEU A 17 -3.40 6.57 20.01
N VAL A 18 -4.61 6.21 19.59
CA VAL A 18 -5.48 7.12 18.82
C VAL A 18 -5.98 8.26 19.70
N ALA A 19 -6.43 7.97 20.92
CA ALA A 19 -6.93 8.98 21.85
C ALA A 19 -5.84 9.98 22.31
N SER A 20 -4.60 9.54 22.44
CA SER A 20 -3.47 10.43 22.75
C SER A 20 -2.99 11.27 21.58
N GLY A 21 -3.52 11.05 20.37
CA GLY A 21 -3.06 11.69 19.15
C GLY A 21 -1.71 11.19 18.63
N ALA A 22 -1.10 10.21 19.31
CA ALA A 22 0.12 9.57 18.81
C ALA A 22 -0.13 8.88 17.46
N TRP A 23 -1.32 8.28 17.30
CA TRP A 23 -1.79 7.67 16.07
C TRP A 23 -3.04 8.40 15.58
N GLN A 24 -3.21 8.47 14.26
CA GLN A 24 -4.38 9.07 13.64
C GLN A 24 -5.13 8.01 12.85
N SER A 25 -6.46 8.07 12.90
CA SER A 25 -7.36 7.24 12.11
C SER A 25 -8.20 8.15 11.24
N GLU A 26 -7.99 8.10 9.93
CA GLU A 26 -8.77 8.87 8.97
C GLU A 26 -9.79 7.97 8.26
N ALA A 27 -10.97 8.51 8.01
CA ALA A 27 -11.97 7.86 7.19
C ALA A 27 -11.46 7.81 5.74
N LEU A 28 -11.18 6.61 5.24
CA LEU A 28 -10.70 6.44 3.89
C LEU A 28 -11.83 6.57 2.87
N GLN A 29 -11.57 7.35 1.82
CA GLN A 29 -12.44 7.45 0.64
C GLN A 29 -12.30 6.17 -0.21
N TRP A 30 -12.83 5.06 0.31
CA TRP A 30 -12.66 3.73 -0.26
C TRP A 30 -13.07 3.62 -1.72
N GLN A 31 -14.08 4.39 -2.14
CA GLN A 31 -14.51 4.44 -3.53
C GLN A 31 -13.40 4.98 -4.43
N ALA A 32 -12.82 6.13 -4.10
CA ALA A 32 -11.74 6.74 -4.87
C ALA A 32 -10.47 5.85 -4.90
N VAL A 33 -10.12 5.24 -3.77
CA VAL A 33 -8.99 4.31 -3.68
C VAL A 33 -9.23 3.06 -4.54
N SER A 34 -10.45 2.51 -4.52
CA SER A 34 -10.82 1.34 -5.31
C SER A 34 -10.81 1.63 -6.80
N GLU A 35 -11.29 2.79 -7.21
CA GLU A 35 -11.26 3.24 -8.61
C GLU A 35 -9.82 3.42 -9.10
N LYS A 36 -8.97 4.03 -8.27
CA LYS A 36 -7.54 4.14 -8.56
C LYS A 36 -6.86 2.77 -8.66
N CYS A 37 -7.22 1.83 -7.79
CA CYS A 37 -6.71 0.46 -7.83
C CYS A 37 -7.08 -0.22 -9.15
N LYS A 38 -8.34 -0.12 -9.59
CA LYS A 38 -8.77 -0.65 -10.90
C LYS A 38 -7.96 -0.06 -12.06
N GLN A 39 -7.78 1.27 -12.08
CA GLN A 39 -6.96 1.93 -13.11
C GLN A 39 -5.51 1.42 -13.14
N LEU A 40 -4.91 1.13 -11.98
CA LEU A 40 -3.57 0.56 -11.92
C LEU A 40 -3.54 -0.88 -12.43
N ILE A 41 -4.55 -1.69 -12.10
CA ILE A 41 -4.70 -3.06 -12.61
C ILE A 41 -4.85 -3.04 -14.13
N ASP A 42 -5.69 -2.18 -14.68
CA ASP A 42 -5.90 -2.08 -16.12
C ASP A 42 -4.62 -1.65 -16.84
N ARG A 43 -3.87 -0.71 -16.25
CA ARG A 43 -2.64 -0.19 -16.85
C ARG A 43 -1.45 -1.14 -16.74
N PHE A 44 -1.33 -1.86 -15.63
CA PHE A 44 -0.10 -2.57 -15.26
C PHE A 44 -0.27 -4.04 -14.93
N GLY A 45 -1.50 -4.52 -14.71
CA GLY A 45 -1.79 -5.87 -14.22
C GLY A 45 -1.21 -6.98 -15.10
N ALA A 46 -1.31 -6.82 -16.43
CA ALA A 46 -0.73 -7.76 -17.39
C ALA A 46 0.81 -7.82 -17.33
N LYS A 47 1.48 -6.73 -16.90
CA LYS A 47 2.95 -6.61 -16.91
C LYS A 47 3.59 -7.00 -15.59
N PHE A 48 3.03 -6.55 -14.46
CA PHE A 48 3.73 -6.63 -13.18
C PHE A 48 3.25 -7.73 -12.26
N LYS A 49 2.19 -8.49 -12.59
CA LYS A 49 1.65 -9.57 -11.74
C LYS A 49 1.60 -9.19 -10.24
N ALA A 50 1.31 -7.92 -9.95
CA ALA A 50 1.12 -7.46 -8.58
C ALA A 50 -0.25 -7.97 -8.10
N GLY A 51 -0.34 -8.44 -6.86
CA GLY A 51 -1.62 -8.86 -6.31
C GLY A 51 -2.59 -7.68 -6.20
N THR A 52 -3.89 -7.97 -6.13
CA THR A 52 -4.92 -6.94 -5.93
C THR A 52 -4.67 -6.13 -4.65
N LEU A 53 -4.22 -6.79 -3.57
CA LEU A 53 -3.90 -6.13 -2.30
C LEU A 53 -2.67 -5.22 -2.40
N ASP A 54 -1.61 -5.67 -3.08
CA ASP A 54 -0.43 -4.84 -3.35
C ASP A 54 -0.81 -3.59 -4.16
N THR A 55 -1.64 -3.79 -5.18
CA THR A 55 -2.12 -2.70 -6.03
C THR A 55 -3.00 -1.73 -5.25
N LEU A 56 -3.82 -2.24 -4.32
CA LEU A 56 -4.63 -1.41 -3.42
C LEU A 56 -3.75 -0.56 -2.49
N HIS A 57 -2.67 -1.11 -1.93
CA HIS A 57 -1.73 -0.34 -1.11
C HIS A 57 -1.06 0.79 -1.90
N VAL A 58 -0.65 0.55 -3.15
CA VAL A 58 -0.08 1.60 -4.00
C VAL A 58 -1.12 2.64 -4.39
N ALA A 59 -2.34 2.22 -4.74
CA ALA A 59 -3.45 3.12 -5.04
C ALA A 59 -3.77 4.05 -3.87
N HIS A 60 -3.78 3.48 -2.66
CA HIS A 60 -3.98 4.22 -1.42
C HIS A 60 -2.85 5.24 -1.21
N ALA A 61 -1.58 4.84 -1.31
CA ALA A 61 -0.45 5.76 -1.17
C ALA A 61 -0.52 6.95 -2.16
N LEU A 62 -0.93 6.70 -3.41
CA LEU A 62 -1.15 7.77 -4.39
C LEU A 62 -2.32 8.68 -4.00
N HIS A 63 -3.43 8.12 -3.54
CA HIS A 63 -4.60 8.87 -3.12
C HIS A 63 -4.30 9.78 -1.92
N SER A 64 -3.53 9.28 -0.95
CA SER A 64 -3.09 10.03 0.23
C SER A 64 -1.97 11.03 -0.05
N GLY A 65 -1.56 11.22 -1.32
CA GLY A 65 -0.51 12.17 -1.68
C GLY A 65 0.89 11.79 -1.21
N CYS A 66 1.14 10.51 -0.89
CA CYS A 66 2.45 10.06 -0.47
C CYS A 66 3.48 10.24 -1.60
N THR A 67 4.72 10.56 -1.21
CA THR A 67 5.86 10.63 -2.14
C THR A 67 6.80 9.42 -2.01
N ARG A 68 6.59 8.61 -0.98
CA ARG A 68 7.37 7.41 -0.65
C ARG A 68 6.45 6.23 -0.37
N PHE A 69 6.88 5.04 -0.77
CA PHE A 69 6.18 3.78 -0.52
C PHE A 69 7.13 2.78 0.14
N LEU A 70 6.78 2.32 1.33
CA LEU A 70 7.58 1.38 2.12
C LEU A 70 6.94 0.00 2.03
N SER A 71 7.68 -0.98 1.53
CA SER A 71 7.27 -2.38 1.60
C SER A 71 8.49 -3.25 1.85
N PHE A 72 8.37 -4.11 2.86
CA PHE A 72 9.43 -5.03 3.27
C PHE A 72 9.22 -6.45 2.73
N ASP A 73 8.05 -6.72 2.15
CA ASP A 73 7.82 -7.94 1.39
C ASP A 73 8.63 -7.86 0.09
N ARG A 74 9.61 -8.75 -0.06
CA ARG A 74 10.49 -8.77 -1.24
C ARG A 74 9.98 -9.66 -2.37
N ASP A 75 8.97 -10.48 -2.10
CA ASP A 75 8.41 -11.40 -3.06
C ASP A 75 7.17 -10.82 -3.76
N SER A 76 6.62 -9.72 -3.24
CA SER A 76 5.57 -8.94 -3.92
C SER A 76 6.12 -7.96 -4.96
N ASN A 77 5.30 -7.64 -5.96
CA ASN A 77 5.62 -6.63 -6.98
C ASN A 77 5.14 -5.22 -6.58
N ALA A 78 4.76 -5.00 -5.31
CA ALA A 78 4.23 -3.72 -4.83
C ALA A 78 5.22 -2.56 -5.04
N ARG A 79 6.52 -2.75 -4.72
CA ARG A 79 7.53 -1.71 -4.92
C ARG A 79 7.78 -1.39 -6.39
N VAL A 80 7.78 -2.42 -7.26
CA VAL A 80 7.92 -2.23 -8.71
C VAL A 80 6.77 -1.37 -9.24
N LEU A 81 5.54 -1.69 -8.85
CA LEU A 81 4.36 -0.91 -9.20
C LEU A 81 4.45 0.53 -8.67
N ALA A 82 4.87 0.71 -7.42
CA ALA A 82 5.04 2.03 -6.81
C ALA A 82 6.02 2.93 -7.58
N VAL A 83 7.17 2.39 -8.00
CA VAL A 83 8.14 3.13 -8.83
C VAL A 83 7.56 3.51 -10.19
N ASN A 84 6.82 2.62 -10.85
CA ASN A 84 6.11 2.95 -12.10
C ASN A 84 5.03 4.03 -11.91
N CYS A 85 4.57 4.23 -10.66
CA CYS A 85 3.68 5.32 -10.27
C CYS A 85 4.43 6.56 -9.75
N ARG A 86 5.75 6.64 -9.98
CA ARG A 86 6.64 7.76 -9.57
C ARG A 86 6.82 7.93 -8.06
N LEU A 87 6.53 6.90 -7.27
CA LEU A 87 6.84 6.89 -5.84
C LEU A 87 8.31 6.48 -5.62
N LYS A 88 8.97 7.13 -4.67
CA LYS A 88 10.26 6.65 -4.15
C LYS A 88 10.00 5.43 -3.26
N VAL A 89 10.81 4.39 -3.34
CA VAL A 89 10.58 3.17 -2.55
C VAL A 89 11.67 2.93 -1.52
N TYR A 90 11.29 2.31 -0.40
CA TYR A 90 12.22 1.76 0.56
C TYR A 90 11.76 0.35 1.02
N PRO A 91 12.67 -0.62 1.14
CA PRO A 91 14.06 -0.61 0.64
C PRO A 91 14.13 -0.33 -0.88
N GLU A 92 15.30 0.09 -1.36
CA GLU A 92 15.49 0.30 -2.81
C GLU A 92 15.24 -1.00 -3.59
N LEU A 93 14.81 -0.87 -4.84
CA LEU A 93 14.62 -2.03 -5.72
C LEU A 93 15.94 -2.80 -5.91
N SER A 94 15.87 -4.12 -5.81
CA SER A 94 16.94 -5.01 -6.25
C SER A 94 17.18 -4.92 -7.77
N ALA A 95 18.32 -5.41 -8.25
CA ALA A 95 18.61 -5.45 -9.69
C ALA A 95 17.52 -6.19 -10.49
N ARG A 96 16.99 -7.30 -9.94
CA ARG A 96 15.90 -8.09 -10.55
C ARG A 96 14.60 -7.28 -10.69
N GLU A 97 14.28 -6.47 -9.67
CA GLU A 97 13.10 -5.61 -9.68
C GLU A 97 13.28 -4.42 -10.63
N LYS A 98 14.48 -3.82 -10.68
CA LYS A 98 14.79 -2.71 -11.60
C LYS A 98 14.58 -3.10 -13.07
N ALA A 99 14.90 -4.32 -13.45
CA ALA A 99 14.67 -4.84 -14.81
C ALA A 99 13.19 -4.88 -15.21
N ARG A 100 12.27 -4.80 -14.24
CA ARG A 100 10.81 -4.79 -14.48
C ARG A 100 10.21 -3.39 -14.46
N VAL A 101 10.98 -2.34 -14.21
CA VAL A 101 10.46 -0.97 -14.27
C VAL A 101 10.31 -0.58 -15.74
N VAL A 102 9.10 -0.19 -16.15
CA VAL A 102 8.84 0.29 -17.51
C VAL A 102 9.08 1.80 -17.51
N LYS A 103 9.92 2.28 -18.44
CA LYS A 103 10.14 3.71 -18.65
C LYS A 103 8.94 4.37 -19.30
#